data_AF-A0A5E4AE92-F1
#
_entry.id   AF-A0A5E4AE92-F1
#
_cell.length_a   1.000
_cell.length_b   1.000
_cell.length_c   1.000
_cell.angle_alpha   90.00
_cell.angle_beta   90.00
_cell.angle_gamma   90.00
#
_symmetry.space_group_name_H-M   'P 1'
#
loop_
_entity.id
_entity.type
_entity.pdbx_description
1 polymer ?
#
loop_
_entity_poly.entity_id
_entity_poly.type
_entity_poly.pdbx_seq_one_letter_code
_entity_poly.pdbx_strand_id
1 'polypeptide(L)'
;MGFGDLKSPAGLQVLNDYLADKSYIEGYVPSQADVAVFEAVSGPPPADLCHALRWYNHIKSYEKEKASLPGVKKALGKYGPANVEDTTGSGATDSKDDDDIDLFGSDDEEESEEAKRLREERLAQYESKKAKKPALVAKSSILLDVKPWDDETDMAKLEECVRSIQADGLVWGSSKLVPVGYGIKKLQIQCVVEDDKVGTDMLEERITAFEDYVQSMDVAAFNKI
;
A
#
# COMPACT_ATOMS: atom_id res chain seq x y z
N MET A 1 -22.82 5.65 3.60
CA MET A 1 -22.09 5.22 2.39
C MET A 1 -22.18 3.71 2.32
N GLY A 2 -23.10 3.17 1.54
CA GLY A 2 -23.39 1.75 1.54
C GLY A 2 -24.43 1.41 0.48
N PHE A 3 -24.42 0.16 0.00
CA PHE A 3 -25.50 -0.35 -0.84
C PHE A 3 -26.77 -0.72 -0.05
N GLY A 4 -26.74 -0.60 1.28
CA GLY A 4 -27.81 -1.04 2.17
C GLY A 4 -27.94 -2.58 2.20
N ASP A 5 -29.14 -3.08 2.52
CA ASP A 5 -29.41 -4.52 2.48
C ASP A 5 -29.51 -5.02 1.04
N LEU A 6 -28.42 -5.62 0.54
CA LEU A 6 -28.31 -6.22 -0.80
C LEU A 6 -29.20 -7.45 -1.01
N LYS A 7 -29.88 -7.94 0.04
CA LYS A 7 -30.92 -8.96 -0.08
C LYS A 7 -32.30 -8.35 -0.33
N SER A 8 -32.45 -7.05 -0.09
CA SER A 8 -33.68 -6.31 -0.35
C SER A 8 -33.72 -5.80 -1.80
N PRO A 9 -34.91 -5.69 -2.42
CA PRO A 9 -35.06 -5.07 -3.74
C PRO A 9 -34.50 -3.64 -3.79
N ALA A 10 -34.63 -2.89 -2.70
CA ALA A 10 -34.13 -1.51 -2.60
C ALA A 10 -32.60 -1.45 -2.66
N GLY A 11 -31.89 -2.33 -1.94
CA GLY A 11 -30.43 -2.38 -1.99
C GLY A 11 -29.89 -2.85 -3.34
N LEU A 12 -30.59 -3.80 -3.99
CA LEU A 12 -30.25 -4.23 -5.35
C LEU A 12 -30.44 -3.11 -6.38
N GLN A 13 -31.45 -2.25 -6.20
CA GLN A 13 -31.69 -1.11 -7.08
C GLN A 13 -30.59 -0.05 -6.92
N VAL A 14 -30.18 0.25 -5.69
CA VAL A 14 -29.04 1.14 -5.40
C VAL A 14 -27.74 0.60 -6.01
N LEU A 15 -27.51 -0.73 -5.93
CA LEU A 15 -26.37 -1.37 -6.58
C LEU A 15 -26.43 -1.25 -8.11
N ASN A 16 -27.61 -1.43 -8.70
CA ASN A 16 -27.82 -1.29 -10.14
C ASN A 16 -27.51 0.13 -10.63
N ASP A 17 -27.99 1.15 -9.92
CA ASP A 17 -27.78 2.55 -10.29
C ASP A 17 -26.31 2.95 -10.15
N TYR A 18 -25.61 2.43 -9.13
CA TYR A 18 -24.18 2.62 -8.96
C TYR A 18 -23.33 1.93 -10.05
N LEU A 19 -23.82 0.82 -10.61
CA LEU A 19 -23.15 0.09 -11.69
C LEU A 19 -23.56 0.57 -13.09
N ALA A 20 -24.41 1.61 -13.17
CA ALA A 20 -24.75 2.24 -14.44
C ALA A 20 -23.53 2.97 -15.03
N ASP A 21 -22.79 3.70 -14.20
CA ASP A 21 -21.58 4.44 -14.58
C ASP A 21 -20.27 3.71 -14.22
N LYS A 22 -20.36 2.53 -13.57
CA LYS A 22 -19.19 1.76 -13.10
C LYS A 22 -19.26 0.30 -13.51
N SER A 23 -18.11 -0.22 -13.93
CA SER A 23 -17.96 -1.64 -14.27
C SER A 23 -17.71 -2.54 -13.05
N TYR A 24 -17.16 -1.98 -11.96
CA TYR A 24 -16.74 -2.66 -10.74
C TYR A 24 -17.05 -1.83 -9.49
N ILE A 25 -17.03 -2.46 -8.32
CA ILE A 25 -17.29 -1.80 -7.04
C ILE A 25 -16.15 -0.84 -6.65
N GLU A 26 -14.91 -1.19 -6.94
CA GLU A 26 -13.74 -0.35 -6.69
C GLU A 26 -12.75 -0.45 -7.87
N GLY A 27 -12.33 0.70 -8.42
CA GLY A 27 -11.36 0.76 -9.52
C GLY A 27 -11.92 0.35 -10.89
N TYR A 28 -11.03 -0.13 -11.76
CA TYR A 28 -11.31 -0.45 -13.17
C TYR A 28 -11.11 -1.94 -13.53
N VAL A 29 -10.84 -2.78 -12.53
CA VAL A 29 -10.49 -4.21 -12.66
C VAL A 29 -11.26 -4.98 -11.57
N PRO A 30 -11.66 -6.26 -11.78
CA PRO A 30 -12.33 -7.04 -10.73
C PRO A 30 -11.45 -7.11 -9.48
N SER A 31 -12.04 -6.86 -8.31
CA SER A 31 -11.31 -6.69 -7.06
C SER A 31 -11.94 -7.46 -5.89
N GLN A 32 -11.26 -7.50 -4.75
CA GLN A 32 -11.82 -8.04 -3.50
C GLN A 32 -13.08 -7.29 -3.03
N ALA A 33 -13.30 -6.04 -3.47
CA ALA A 33 -14.53 -5.30 -3.21
C ALA A 33 -15.73 -5.93 -3.94
N ASP A 34 -15.54 -6.33 -5.20
CA ASP A 34 -16.56 -7.02 -5.97
C ASP A 34 -16.92 -8.37 -5.36
N VAL A 35 -15.93 -9.10 -4.85
CA VAL A 35 -16.16 -10.38 -4.13
C VAL A 35 -16.99 -10.15 -2.86
N ALA A 36 -16.71 -9.09 -2.10
CA ALA A 36 -17.46 -8.75 -0.89
C ALA A 36 -18.94 -8.46 -1.17
N VAL A 37 -19.22 -7.65 -2.20
CA VAL A 37 -20.59 -7.31 -2.62
C VAL A 37 -21.27 -8.53 -3.24
N PHE A 38 -20.54 -9.34 -4.02
CA PHE A 38 -21.06 -10.55 -4.66
C PHE A 38 -21.49 -11.60 -3.64
N GLU A 39 -20.72 -11.81 -2.57
CA GLU A 39 -21.10 -12.73 -1.48
C GLU A 39 -22.29 -12.22 -0.65
N ALA A 40 -22.49 -10.90 -0.59
CA ALA A 40 -23.62 -10.30 0.10
C ALA A 40 -24.94 -10.44 -0.68
N VAL A 41 -24.84 -10.51 -2.01
CA VAL A 41 -25.95 -10.77 -2.91
C VAL A 41 -26.27 -12.28 -2.89
N SER A 42 -27.41 -12.66 -2.32
CA SER A 42 -27.79 -14.06 -2.10
C SER A 42 -28.08 -14.86 -3.38
N GLY A 43 -28.17 -14.20 -4.54
CA GLY A 43 -28.45 -14.84 -5.82
C GLY A 43 -28.50 -13.86 -6.99
N PRO A 44 -28.68 -14.34 -8.23
CA PRO A 44 -28.70 -13.50 -9.41
C PRO A 44 -29.77 -12.40 -9.29
N PRO A 45 -29.42 -11.12 -9.52
CA PRO A 45 -30.39 -10.03 -9.56
C PRO A 45 -31.46 -10.27 -10.63
N PRO A 46 -32.68 -9.74 -10.47
CA PRO A 46 -33.73 -9.82 -11.48
C PRO A 46 -33.31 -9.14 -12.80
N ALA A 47 -33.85 -9.60 -13.92
CA ALA A 47 -33.48 -9.13 -15.26
C ALA A 47 -33.77 -7.63 -15.50
N ASP A 48 -34.69 -7.07 -14.72
CA ASP A 48 -35.03 -5.64 -14.75
C ASP A 48 -33.85 -4.76 -14.26
N LEU A 49 -32.93 -5.33 -13.48
CA LEU A 49 -31.71 -4.67 -13.00
C LEU A 49 -30.51 -5.08 -13.88
N CYS A 50 -30.52 -4.61 -15.13
CA CYS A 50 -29.59 -5.04 -16.17
C CYS A 50 -28.11 -4.77 -15.84
N HIS A 51 -27.79 -3.69 -15.14
CA HIS A 51 -26.41 -3.36 -14.77
C HIS A 51 -25.90 -4.26 -13.64
N ALA A 52 -26.73 -4.48 -12.62
CA ALA A 52 -26.41 -5.39 -11.52
C ALA A 52 -26.30 -6.84 -12.02
N LEU A 53 -27.20 -7.29 -12.91
CA LEU A 53 -27.15 -8.63 -13.50
C LEU A 53 -25.91 -8.84 -14.38
N ARG A 54 -25.55 -7.85 -15.20
CA ARG A 54 -24.31 -7.87 -16.00
C ARG A 54 -23.09 -8.06 -15.10
N TRP A 55 -22.97 -7.22 -14.07
CA TRP A 55 -21.87 -7.29 -13.11
C TRP A 55 -21.87 -8.63 -12.35
N TYR A 56 -23.01 -9.09 -11.86
CA TYR A 56 -23.12 -10.35 -11.12
C TYR A 56 -22.63 -11.55 -11.96
N ASN A 57 -23.05 -11.64 -13.22
CA ASN A 57 -22.60 -12.71 -14.12
C ASN A 57 -21.11 -12.60 -14.44
N HIS A 58 -20.60 -11.38 -14.58
CA HIS A 58 -19.17 -11.13 -14.80
C HIS A 58 -18.34 -11.60 -13.60
N ILE A 59 -18.68 -11.16 -12.38
CA ILE A 59 -17.97 -11.56 -11.16
C ILE A 59 -18.11 -13.05 -10.87
N LYS A 60 -19.28 -13.65 -11.17
CA LYS A 60 -19.47 -15.10 -11.05
C LYS A 60 -18.49 -15.91 -11.90
N SER A 61 -18.07 -15.40 -13.06
CA SER A 61 -17.07 -16.08 -13.90
C SER A 61 -15.69 -16.18 -13.22
N TYR A 62 -15.38 -15.24 -12.31
CA TYR A 62 -14.14 -15.20 -11.52
C TYR A 62 -14.21 -16.00 -10.22
N GLU A 63 -15.27 -16.78 -9.96
CA GLU A 63 -15.44 -17.53 -8.70
C GLU A 63 -14.25 -18.44 -8.36
N LYS A 64 -13.61 -19.04 -9.38
CA LYS A 64 -12.41 -19.89 -9.21
C LYS A 64 -11.14 -19.10 -8.89
N GLU A 65 -11.10 -17.83 -9.28
CA GLU A 65 -9.93 -16.94 -9.17
C GLU A 65 -10.14 -15.84 -8.11
N LYS A 66 -11.25 -15.90 -7.35
CA LYS A 66 -11.61 -14.89 -6.33
C LYS A 66 -10.53 -14.63 -5.29
N ALA A 67 -9.69 -15.63 -5.00
CA ALA A 67 -8.56 -15.50 -4.06
C ALA A 67 -7.34 -14.78 -4.67
N SER A 68 -7.25 -14.70 -6.00
CA SER A 68 -6.17 -14.05 -6.73
C SER A 68 -6.52 -12.63 -7.19
N LEU A 69 -7.75 -12.16 -6.95
CA LEU A 69 -8.16 -10.82 -7.32
C LEU A 69 -7.49 -9.75 -6.44
N PRO A 70 -7.04 -8.63 -7.02
CA PRO A 70 -6.37 -7.57 -6.28
C PRO A 70 -7.32 -6.84 -5.32
N GLY A 71 -6.76 -6.24 -4.27
CA GLY A 71 -7.48 -5.39 -3.31
C GLY A 71 -7.64 -6.00 -1.92
N VAL A 72 -8.16 -5.21 -0.98
CA VAL A 72 -8.47 -5.65 0.39
C VAL A 72 -9.97 -5.71 0.57
N LYS A 73 -10.48 -6.82 1.09
CA LYS A 73 -11.90 -6.99 1.43
C LYS A 73 -12.26 -6.10 2.63
N LYS A 74 -13.02 -5.03 2.40
CA LYS A 74 -13.52 -4.10 3.44
C LYS A 74 -14.97 -4.45 3.82
N ALA A 75 -15.50 -3.81 4.86
CA ALA A 75 -16.91 -3.95 5.22
C ALA A 75 -17.84 -3.38 4.14
N LEU A 76 -19.01 -3.98 3.95
CA LEU A 76 -20.01 -3.57 2.93
C LEU A 76 -20.44 -2.11 3.04
N GLY A 77 -20.57 -1.58 4.26
CA GLY A 77 -20.83 -0.16 4.55
C GLY A 77 -19.65 0.78 4.27
N LYS A 78 -18.62 0.33 3.57
CA LYS A 78 -17.54 1.16 3.01
C LYS A 78 -17.55 1.19 1.48
N TYR A 79 -18.43 0.40 0.86
CA TYR A 79 -18.58 0.33 -0.59
C TYR A 79 -19.91 0.94 -1.03
N GLY A 80 -19.92 1.57 -2.20
CA GLY A 80 -21.11 2.15 -2.80
C GLY A 80 -21.26 3.66 -2.61
N PRO A 81 -22.40 4.23 -3.01
CA PRO A 81 -22.58 5.67 -3.09
C PRO A 81 -22.51 6.36 -1.72
N ALA A 82 -21.93 7.56 -1.69
CA ALA A 82 -21.83 8.40 -0.49
C ALA A 82 -23.20 8.76 0.11
N ASN A 83 -24.22 8.87 -0.76
CA ASN A 83 -25.54 9.42 -0.44
C ASN A 83 -26.58 8.41 0.08
N VAL A 84 -26.19 7.17 0.37
CA VAL A 84 -27.10 6.15 0.93
C VAL A 84 -26.60 5.71 2.31
N GLU A 85 -27.45 5.88 3.32
CA GLU A 85 -27.22 5.44 4.69
C GLU A 85 -27.25 3.92 4.81
N ASP A 86 -26.32 3.38 5.59
CA ASP A 86 -26.19 1.96 5.86
C ASP A 86 -27.27 1.53 6.87
N THR A 87 -28.29 0.80 6.41
CA THR A 87 -29.38 0.29 7.27
C THR A 87 -29.05 -1.06 7.93
N THR A 88 -27.82 -1.57 7.78
CA THR A 88 -27.39 -2.79 8.47
C THR A 88 -26.97 -2.49 9.92
N GLY A 89 -27.99 -2.30 10.76
CA GLY A 89 -27.81 -1.98 12.19
C GLY A 89 -27.16 -3.11 13.00
N SER A 90 -25.90 -2.93 13.36
CA SER A 90 -25.40 -3.15 14.72
C SER A 90 -24.41 -2.03 15.04
N GLY A 91 -24.76 -1.27 16.08
CA GLY A 91 -24.32 0.10 16.28
C GLY A 91 -22.81 0.30 16.44
N ALA A 92 -22.33 1.34 15.80
CA ALA A 92 -21.30 2.25 16.31
C ALA A 92 -21.34 3.51 15.42
N THR A 93 -21.95 4.56 15.94
CA THR A 93 -21.66 5.97 15.68
C THR A 93 -20.73 6.29 14.49
N ASP A 94 -21.34 6.81 13.42
CA ASP A 94 -20.78 7.89 12.58
C ASP A 94 -20.35 9.07 13.50
N SER A 95 -19.33 9.89 13.23
CA SER A 95 -19.00 10.51 11.95
C SER A 95 -17.51 10.75 11.76
N LYS A 96 -17.15 10.87 10.49
CA LYS A 96 -15.96 11.54 9.96
C LYS A 96 -15.89 13.01 10.41
N ASP A 97 -14.66 13.47 10.61
CA ASP A 97 -14.15 14.74 10.05
C ASP A 97 -15.07 15.96 10.23
N ASP A 98 -14.99 16.58 11.41
CA ASP A 98 -15.34 17.97 11.63
C ASP A 98 -14.00 18.70 11.84
N ASP A 99 -13.50 19.33 10.78
CA ASP A 99 -12.61 20.47 10.92
C ASP A 99 -13.39 21.54 11.71
N ASP A 100 -12.82 21.99 12.84
CA ASP A 100 -13.16 23.25 13.54
C ASP A 100 -14.17 23.23 14.72
N ILE A 101 -14.16 22.20 15.58
CA ILE A 101 -14.66 22.34 16.97
C ILE A 101 -13.59 21.87 17.97
N ASP A 102 -12.73 22.81 18.37
CA ASP A 102 -12.05 22.77 19.67
C ASP A 102 -13.05 23.17 20.75
N LEU A 103 -13.72 22.17 21.35
CA LEU A 103 -14.63 22.35 22.49
C LEU A 103 -14.01 21.92 23.82
N PHE A 104 -12.67 21.87 23.92
CA PHE A 104 -11.97 21.65 25.19
C PHE A 104 -10.61 22.35 25.19
N GLY A 105 -10.63 23.68 25.07
CA GLY A 105 -9.39 24.45 25.07
C GLY A 105 -9.52 25.96 25.18
N SER A 106 -10.61 26.51 25.70
CA SER A 106 -10.59 27.90 26.15
C SER A 106 -9.55 28.08 27.27
N ASP A 107 -8.55 28.92 26.97
CA ASP A 107 -7.72 29.74 27.87
C ASP A 107 -6.51 29.04 28.55
N ASP A 108 -5.30 29.25 28.03
CA ASP A 108 -4.27 30.10 28.68
C ASP A 108 -2.99 30.18 27.82
N GLU A 109 -2.51 31.41 27.68
CA GLU A 109 -1.49 31.90 26.78
C GLU A 109 -0.12 31.81 27.48
N GLU A 110 0.39 30.61 27.79
CA GLU A 110 1.78 30.45 28.26
C GLU A 110 2.46 29.18 27.71
N GLU A 111 3.40 29.43 26.81
CA GLU A 111 4.17 28.51 26.01
C GLU A 111 5.38 27.98 26.80
N SER A 112 5.40 26.67 27.11
CA SER A 112 6.64 25.97 27.45
C SER A 112 7.07 25.09 26.28
N GLU A 113 8.30 25.30 25.78
CA GLU A 113 8.92 24.55 24.67
C GLU A 113 8.90 23.02 24.87
N GLU A 114 8.83 22.55 26.13
CA GLU A 114 8.71 21.12 26.44
C GLU A 114 7.35 20.53 26.03
N ALA A 115 6.27 21.31 26.10
CA ALA A 115 4.94 20.86 25.70
C ALA A 115 4.81 20.75 24.17
N LYS A 116 5.54 21.58 23.42
CA LYS A 116 5.67 21.45 21.95
C LYS A 116 6.41 20.18 21.57
N ARG A 117 7.55 19.88 22.22
CA ARG A 117 8.31 18.64 21.98
C ARG A 117 7.50 17.39 22.35
N LEU A 118 6.75 17.40 23.45
CA LEU A 118 5.93 16.26 23.86
C LEU A 118 4.74 16.04 22.92
N ARG A 119 4.13 17.12 22.39
CA ARG A 119 3.08 17.02 21.35
C ARG A 119 3.64 16.47 20.04
N GLU A 120 4.82 16.93 19.62
CA GLU A 120 5.47 16.48 18.39
C GLU A 120 5.91 15.02 18.48
N GLU A 121 6.45 14.60 19.63
CA GLU A 121 6.78 13.20 19.91
C GLU A 121 5.52 12.32 19.96
N ARG A 122 4.41 12.85 20.50
CA ARG A 122 3.12 12.15 20.48
C ARG A 122 2.52 12.09 19.08
N LEU A 123 2.65 13.12 18.25
CA LEU A 123 2.23 13.09 16.85
C LEU A 123 3.05 12.05 16.06
N ALA A 124 4.38 12.02 16.23
CA ALA A 124 5.24 11.00 15.61
C ALA A 124 4.88 9.57 16.07
N GLN A 125 4.52 9.40 17.35
CA GLN A 125 4.00 8.12 17.86
C GLN A 125 2.62 7.77 17.30
N TYR A 126 1.79 8.76 16.95
CA TYR A 126 0.49 8.53 16.32
C TYR A 126 0.59 8.28 14.83
N GLU A 127 1.52 8.92 14.12
CA GLU A 127 1.84 8.65 12.71
C GLU A 127 2.45 7.26 12.53
N SER A 128 3.41 6.89 13.38
CA SER A 128 3.99 5.53 13.39
C SER A 128 2.96 4.44 13.78
N LYS A 129 1.90 4.79 14.51
CA LYS A 129 0.77 3.89 14.79
C LYS A 129 -0.27 3.86 13.67
N LYS A 130 -0.50 4.96 12.95
CA LYS A 130 -1.34 4.99 11.73
C LYS A 130 -0.68 4.25 10.56
N ALA A 131 0.66 4.28 10.47
CA ALA A 131 1.45 3.52 9.50
C ALA A 131 1.45 1.99 9.74
N LYS A 132 0.94 1.52 10.88
CA LYS A 132 0.78 0.08 11.19
C LYS A 132 -0.53 -0.52 10.71
N LYS A 133 -1.39 0.23 10.01
CA LYS A 133 -2.42 -0.40 9.19
C LYS A 133 -1.70 -0.95 7.95
N PRO A 134 -1.82 -2.26 7.64
CA PRO A 134 -1.19 -2.81 6.46
C PRO A 134 -1.88 -2.23 5.23
N ALA A 135 -1.36 -1.11 4.73
CA ALA A 135 -1.55 -0.75 3.34
C ALA A 135 -0.96 -1.89 2.51
N LEU A 136 -1.49 -2.12 1.31
CA LEU A 136 -0.89 -3.01 0.34
C LEU A 136 0.49 -2.43 -0.01
N VAL A 137 1.51 -2.78 0.78
CA VAL A 137 2.86 -2.30 0.59
C VAL A 137 3.37 -2.98 -0.67
N ALA A 138 3.37 -2.23 -1.78
CA ALA A 138 4.04 -2.65 -2.99
C ALA A 138 5.52 -2.80 -2.67
N LYS A 139 6.06 -3.99 -2.90
CA LYS A 139 7.46 -4.26 -2.67
C LYS A 139 8.14 -4.41 -4.00
N SER A 140 9.35 -3.90 -4.10
CA SER A 140 10.19 -4.12 -5.27
C SER A 140 11.45 -4.83 -4.84
N SER A 141 11.77 -5.94 -5.51
CA SER A 141 13.07 -6.55 -5.42
C SER A 141 13.98 -5.96 -6.48
N ILE A 142 15.00 -5.24 -6.01
CA ILE A 142 15.98 -4.58 -6.85
C ILE A 142 17.27 -5.35 -6.72
N LEU A 143 17.95 -5.52 -7.84
CA LEU A 143 19.27 -6.11 -7.89
C LEU A 143 20.23 -5.01 -8.34
N LEU A 144 21.17 -4.70 -7.45
CA LEU A 144 22.12 -3.61 -7.55
C LEU A 144 23.51 -4.18 -7.84
N ASP A 145 24.16 -3.64 -8.87
CA ASP A 145 25.56 -3.90 -9.18
C ASP A 145 26.40 -2.73 -8.69
N VAL A 146 27.26 -2.99 -7.70
CA VAL A 146 28.19 -2.00 -7.16
C VAL A 146 29.59 -2.30 -7.70
N LYS A 147 30.17 -1.33 -8.41
CA LYS A 147 31.51 -1.45 -8.98
C LYS A 147 32.54 -0.79 -8.05
N PRO A 148 33.58 -1.51 -7.62
CA PRO A 148 34.70 -0.90 -6.90
C PRO A 148 35.61 -0.12 -7.85
N TRP A 149 36.55 0.64 -7.29
CA TRP A 149 37.56 1.36 -8.06
C TRP A 149 38.57 0.43 -8.73
N ASP A 150 39.06 -0.59 -7.99
CA ASP A 150 40.07 -1.53 -8.48
C ASP A 150 40.02 -2.88 -7.74
N ASP A 151 40.80 -3.86 -8.22
CA ASP A 151 40.90 -5.22 -7.68
C ASP A 151 41.54 -5.32 -6.28
N GLU A 152 42.24 -4.27 -5.83
CA GLU A 152 42.76 -4.13 -4.47
C GLU A 152 41.69 -3.72 -3.43
N THR A 153 40.48 -3.33 -3.88
CA THR A 153 39.40 -2.88 -2.98
C THR A 153 38.85 -4.05 -2.16
N ASP A 154 38.74 -3.87 -0.85
CA ASP A 154 38.20 -4.92 0.05
C ASP A 154 36.69 -5.11 -0.16
N MET A 155 36.34 -6.15 -0.92
CA MET A 155 34.96 -6.48 -1.24
C MET A 155 34.12 -6.85 -0.02
N ALA A 156 34.73 -7.37 1.05
CA ALA A 156 34.00 -7.72 2.27
C ALA A 156 33.58 -6.46 3.03
N LYS A 157 34.47 -5.46 3.11
CA LYS A 157 34.13 -4.15 3.69
C LYS A 157 33.10 -3.41 2.85
N LEU A 158 33.19 -3.47 1.52
CA LEU A 158 32.19 -2.87 0.64
C LEU A 158 30.81 -3.48 0.91
N GLU A 159 30.71 -4.81 1.02
CA GLU A 159 29.45 -5.47 1.37
C GLU A 159 28.96 -5.07 2.77
N GLU A 160 29.85 -4.97 3.76
CA GLU A 160 29.51 -4.54 5.12
C GLU A 160 28.99 -3.09 5.13
N CYS A 161 29.63 -2.17 4.40
CA CYS A 161 29.19 -0.78 4.23
C CYS A 161 27.79 -0.73 3.60
N VAL A 162 27.55 -1.48 2.52
CA VAL A 162 26.22 -1.52 1.88
C VAL A 162 25.17 -2.09 2.83
N ARG A 163 25.47 -3.17 3.56
CA ARG A 163 24.56 -3.76 4.55
C ARG A 163 24.35 -2.88 5.78
N SER A 164 25.27 -1.98 6.09
CA SER A 164 25.13 -1.03 7.21
C SER A 164 24.06 0.01 6.97
N ILE A 165 23.66 0.23 5.70
CA ILE A 165 22.56 1.12 5.34
C ILE A 165 21.26 0.53 5.88
N GLN A 166 20.71 1.18 6.91
CA GLN A 166 19.41 0.86 7.49
C GLN A 166 18.38 1.93 7.08
N ALA A 167 17.23 1.47 6.61
CA ALA A 167 16.07 2.29 6.30
C ALA A 167 14.79 1.53 6.63
N ASP A 168 13.73 2.23 7.01
CA ASP A 168 12.42 1.61 7.26
C ASP A 168 11.83 1.10 5.94
N GLY A 169 11.62 -0.21 5.84
CA GLY A 169 11.16 -0.87 4.60
C GLY A 169 12.29 -1.35 3.66
N LEU A 170 13.56 -1.23 4.05
CA LEU A 170 14.69 -1.80 3.31
C LEU A 170 15.13 -3.14 3.91
N VAL A 171 15.17 -4.18 3.08
CA VAL A 171 15.67 -5.50 3.47
C VAL A 171 16.76 -5.92 2.49
N TRP A 172 17.97 -6.14 3.01
CA TRP A 172 19.09 -6.68 2.23
C TRP A 172 18.95 -8.20 2.05
N GLY A 173 19.07 -8.66 0.81
CA GLY A 173 19.03 -10.07 0.42
C GLY A 173 20.43 -10.68 0.24
N SER A 174 20.50 -11.68 -0.64
CA SER A 174 21.75 -12.33 -1.01
C SER A 174 22.64 -11.43 -1.87
N SER A 175 23.94 -11.46 -1.61
CA SER A 175 24.99 -10.86 -2.43
C SER A 175 25.74 -11.96 -3.19
N LYS A 176 26.32 -11.60 -4.33
CA LYS A 176 27.26 -12.43 -5.08
C LYS A 176 28.31 -11.55 -5.76
N LEU A 177 29.53 -12.07 -5.88
CA LEU A 177 30.60 -11.39 -6.60
C LEU A 177 30.65 -11.89 -8.04
N VAL A 178 30.51 -10.97 -9.00
CA VAL A 178 30.55 -11.31 -10.43
C VAL A 178 31.83 -10.73 -11.04
N PRO A 179 32.69 -11.54 -11.68
CA PRO A 179 33.89 -11.03 -12.34
C PRO A 179 33.51 -10.23 -13.59
N VAL A 180 34.07 -9.03 -13.74
CA VAL A 180 33.83 -8.15 -14.90
C VAL A 180 35.01 -8.21 -15.88
N GLY A 181 36.20 -8.57 -15.40
CA GLY A 181 37.42 -8.71 -16.19
C GLY A 181 38.61 -8.06 -15.48
N TYR A 182 39.84 -8.39 -15.92
CA TYR A 182 41.08 -7.78 -15.41
C TYR A 182 41.24 -7.83 -13.88
N GLY A 183 40.80 -8.90 -13.23
CA GLY A 183 40.87 -9.04 -11.76
C GLY A 183 39.70 -8.38 -11.00
N ILE A 184 39.01 -7.43 -11.62
CA ILE A 184 37.93 -6.65 -11.01
C ILE A 184 36.64 -7.49 -10.93
N LYS A 185 36.05 -7.50 -9.73
CA LYS A 185 34.75 -8.13 -9.44
C LYS A 185 33.77 -7.05 -9.01
N LYS A 186 32.55 -7.09 -9.55
CA LYS A 186 31.44 -6.27 -9.08
C LYS A 186 30.66 -7.02 -8.00
N LEU A 187 30.16 -6.28 -7.01
CA LEU A 187 29.25 -6.81 -6.00
C LEU A 187 27.82 -6.70 -6.54
N GLN A 188 27.17 -7.83 -6.75
CA GLN A 188 25.77 -7.91 -7.14
C GLN A 188 24.95 -8.25 -5.91
N ILE A 189 24.21 -7.29 -5.35
CA ILE A 189 23.42 -7.45 -4.13
C ILE A 189 21.93 -7.27 -4.42
N GLN A 190 21.12 -8.19 -3.90
CA GLN A 190 19.67 -8.06 -3.94
C GLN A 190 19.19 -7.27 -2.73
N CYS A 191 18.26 -6.35 -2.92
CA CYS A 191 17.49 -5.74 -1.86
C CYS A 191 15.99 -5.83 -2.17
N VAL A 192 15.19 -5.76 -1.13
CA VAL A 192 13.73 -5.64 -1.18
C VAL A 192 13.38 -4.32 -0.52
N VAL A 193 12.72 -3.45 -1.26
CA VAL A 193 12.27 -2.13 -0.78
C VAL A 193 10.75 -2.09 -0.75
N GLU A 194 10.22 -1.33 0.21
CA GLU A 194 8.84 -0.88 0.22
C GLU A 194 8.73 0.41 -0.61
N ASP A 195 8.04 0.35 -1.77
CA ASP A 195 8.00 1.44 -2.76
C ASP A 195 7.48 2.76 -2.18
N ASP A 196 6.57 2.68 -1.20
CA ASP A 196 5.97 3.86 -0.56
C ASP A 196 6.93 4.59 0.41
N LYS A 197 8.04 3.97 0.80
CA LYS A 197 8.95 4.48 1.84
C LYS A 197 10.40 4.65 1.38
N VAL A 198 10.89 3.71 0.58
CA VAL A 198 12.29 3.64 0.16
C VAL A 198 12.37 3.72 -1.34
N GLY A 199 12.70 4.90 -1.84
CA GLY A 199 13.01 5.11 -3.26
C GLY A 199 14.40 4.55 -3.62
N THR A 200 14.57 4.21 -4.89
CA THR A 200 15.88 3.81 -5.46
C THR A 200 16.91 4.93 -5.32
N ASP A 201 16.49 6.19 -5.41
CA ASP A 201 17.37 7.35 -5.36
C ASP A 201 18.10 7.45 -4.01
N MET A 202 17.39 7.17 -2.91
CA MET A 202 17.98 7.15 -1.56
C MET A 202 19.05 6.07 -1.42
N LEU A 203 18.81 4.90 -2.02
CA LEU A 203 19.80 3.82 -2.04
C LEU A 203 21.02 4.21 -2.87
N GLU A 204 20.82 4.85 -4.02
CA GLU A 204 21.90 5.31 -4.87
C GLU A 204 22.77 6.35 -4.15
N GLU A 205 22.16 7.37 -3.53
CA GLU A 205 22.88 8.39 -2.77
C GLU A 205 23.69 7.79 -1.62
N ARG A 206 23.09 6.87 -0.84
CA ARG A 206 23.79 6.28 0.31
C ARG A 206 24.91 5.32 -0.10
N ILE A 207 24.74 4.60 -1.21
CA ILE A 207 25.77 3.67 -1.71
C ILE A 207 26.91 4.44 -2.37
N THR A 208 26.60 5.46 -3.16
CA THR A 208 27.61 6.29 -3.85
C THR A 208 28.35 7.22 -2.88
N ALA A 209 27.78 7.56 -1.72
CA ALA A 209 28.47 8.28 -0.65
C ALA A 209 29.70 7.53 -0.09
N PHE A 210 29.81 6.22 -0.30
CA PHE A 210 31.02 5.45 0.02
C PHE A 210 32.07 5.57 -1.09
N GLU A 211 32.44 6.80 -1.44
CA GLU A 211 33.36 7.13 -2.56
C GLU A 211 34.72 6.43 -2.43
N ASP A 212 35.15 6.09 -1.22
CA ASP A 212 36.42 5.38 -0.97
C ASP A 212 36.43 3.93 -1.51
N TYR A 213 35.25 3.30 -1.62
CA TYR A 213 35.10 1.89 -2.00
C TYR A 213 34.29 1.71 -3.29
N VAL A 214 33.36 2.62 -3.58
CA VAL A 214 32.41 2.52 -4.69
C VAL A 214 32.76 3.54 -5.76
N GLN A 215 33.01 3.05 -6.98
CA GLN A 215 33.18 3.89 -8.16
C GLN A 215 31.82 4.29 -8.73
N SER A 216 30.90 3.33 -8.85
CA SER A 216 29.57 3.53 -9.42
C SER A 216 28.60 2.46 -8.96
N MET A 217 27.31 2.79 -9.01
CA MET A 217 26.17 1.91 -8.73
C MET A 217 25.31 1.81 -9.98
N ASP A 218 24.90 0.60 -10.34
CA ASP A 218 23.98 0.35 -11.46
C ASP A 218 22.81 -0.53 -11.00
N VAL A 219 21.63 -0.27 -11.54
CA VAL A 219 20.47 -1.18 -11.39
C VAL A 219 20.56 -2.27 -12.45
N ALA A 220 20.92 -3.47 -12.05
CA ALA A 220 21.04 -4.60 -12.97
C ALA A 220 19.70 -5.31 -13.23
N ALA A 221 18.78 -5.32 -12.26
CA ALA A 221 17.40 -5.76 -12.50
C ALA A 221 16.42 -5.11 -11.50
N PHE A 222 15.19 -4.92 -11.94
CA PHE A 222 14.10 -4.40 -11.12
C PHE A 222 12.88 -5.31 -11.29
N ASN A 223 12.44 -5.94 -10.21
CA ASN A 223 11.28 -6.84 -10.20
C ASN A 223 10.27 -6.37 -9.15
N LYS A 224 9.01 -6.16 -9.55
CA LYS A 224 7.92 -5.88 -8.59
C LYS A 224 7.44 -7.19 -7.96
N ILE A 225 7.23 -7.19 -6.65
CA ILE A 225 6.82 -8.35 -5.84
C ILE A 225 5.62 -8.06 -4.93
#